data_AF-A0A1H9UB95-F1
#
_entry.id   AF-A0A1H9UB95-F1
#
_cell.length_a   1.000
_cell.length_b   1.000
_cell.length_c   1.000
_cell.angle_alpha   90.00
_cell.angle_beta   90.00
_cell.angle_gamma   90.00
#
_symmetry.space_group_name_H-M   'P 1'
#
loop_
_entity.id
_entity.type
_entity.pdbx_description
1 polymer ?
#
loop_
_entity_poly.entity_id
_entity_poly.type
_entity_poly.pdbx_seq_one_letter_code
_entity_poly.pdbx_strand_id
1 'polypeptide(L)'
;MNTIPFPTPSWWKNFPPAWMKEDVKEVFRYVAPGQAYAREANDACFFVWVYFGDGRPAESVGDDVDSATQVLIERGYLAEAERITLTRDCGEPFPAHRLVFTPAGSQLHEQLSKED
;
A
#
# COMPACT_ATOMS: atom_id res chain seq x y z
N MET A 1 -16.97 -21.72 -20.70
CA MET A 1 -15.65 -21.08 -20.90
C MET A 1 -14.79 -21.48 -19.71
N ASN A 2 -13.82 -22.38 -19.90
CA ASN A 2 -12.87 -22.75 -18.86
C ASN A 2 -11.81 -21.65 -18.77
N THR A 3 -11.76 -20.92 -17.66
CA THR A 3 -10.63 -20.06 -17.34
C THR A 3 -9.43 -20.95 -17.05
N ILE A 4 -8.43 -20.89 -17.92
CA ILE A 4 -7.13 -21.51 -17.66
C ILE A 4 -6.52 -20.72 -16.50
N PRO A 5 -6.19 -21.35 -15.35
CA PRO A 5 -5.47 -20.65 -14.29
C PRO A 5 -4.13 -20.22 -14.87
N PHE A 6 -3.89 -18.92 -14.92
CA PHE A 6 -2.57 -18.41 -15.26
C PHE A 6 -1.57 -19.03 -14.28
N PRO A 7 -0.49 -19.68 -14.76
CA PRO A 7 0.50 -20.25 -13.86
C PRO A 7 1.08 -19.11 -13.04
N THR A 8 0.85 -19.16 -11.74
CA THR A 8 1.38 -18.17 -10.80
C THR A 8 2.90 -18.19 -10.94
N PRO A 9 3.55 -17.06 -11.26
CA PRO A 9 4.99 -17.03 -11.46
C PRO A 9 5.74 -17.57 -10.23
N SER A 10 6.88 -18.24 -10.41
CA SER A 10 7.61 -18.87 -9.28
C SER A 10 7.98 -17.89 -8.17
N TRP A 11 8.14 -16.61 -8.48
CA TRP A 11 8.40 -15.53 -7.51
C TRP A 11 7.19 -15.18 -6.63
N TRP A 12 5.97 -15.61 -6.98
CA TRP A 12 4.80 -15.51 -6.09
C TRP A 12 4.87 -16.46 -4.90
N LYS A 13 5.50 -17.63 -5.06
CA LYS A 13 5.40 -18.71 -4.05
C LYS A 13 6.04 -18.36 -2.70
N ASN A 14 6.91 -17.35 -2.68
CA ASN A 14 7.66 -16.92 -1.50
C ASN A 14 7.50 -15.41 -1.23
N PHE A 15 6.46 -14.77 -1.78
CA PHE A 15 6.20 -13.35 -1.57
C PHE A 15 4.94 -13.16 -0.70
N PRO A 16 4.98 -12.25 0.30
CA PRO A 16 6.15 -11.50 0.76
C PRO A 16 7.20 -12.40 1.43
N PRO A 17 8.50 -12.05 1.35
CA PRO A 17 9.52 -12.73 2.13
C PRO A 17 9.27 -12.54 3.63
N ALA A 18 9.69 -13.49 4.46
CA ALA A 18 9.36 -13.52 5.89
C ALA A 18 9.67 -12.22 6.64
N TRP A 19 10.75 -11.54 6.28
CA TRP A 19 11.17 -10.28 6.91
C TRP A 19 10.29 -9.07 6.55
N MET A 20 9.54 -9.11 5.44
CA MET A 20 8.66 -8.02 4.98
C MET A 20 7.18 -8.33 5.23
N LYS A 21 6.88 -9.53 5.71
CA LYS A 21 5.51 -10.04 5.73
C LYS A 21 4.59 -9.19 6.61
N GLU A 22 5.06 -8.78 7.78
CA GLU A 22 4.30 -7.94 8.70
C GLU A 22 4.11 -6.53 8.13
N ASP A 23 5.13 -5.96 7.47
CA ASP A 23 5.01 -4.68 6.79
C ASP A 23 3.96 -4.73 5.67
N VAL A 24 3.92 -5.80 4.88
CA VAL A 24 2.90 -6.00 3.83
C VAL A 24 1.50 -6.11 4.41
N LYS A 25 1.33 -6.82 5.54
CA LYS A 25 0.05 -6.88 6.25
C LYS A 25 -0.38 -5.49 6.73
N GLU A 26 0.56 -4.71 7.23
CA GLU A 26 0.30 -3.34 7.67
C GLU A 26 -0.12 -2.44 6.50
N VAL A 27 0.55 -2.52 5.34
CA VAL A 27 0.11 -1.84 4.12
C VAL A 27 -1.33 -2.22 3.76
N PHE A 28 -1.66 -3.52 3.79
CA PHE A 28 -2.99 -4.00 3.43
C PHE A 28 -4.09 -3.52 4.38
N ARG A 29 -3.77 -3.37 5.67
CA ARG A 29 -4.66 -2.76 6.68
C ARG A 29 -5.08 -1.34 6.29
N TYR A 30 -4.21 -0.61 5.59
CA TYR A 30 -4.47 0.74 5.12
C TYR A 30 -5.19 0.78 3.75
N VAL A 31 -4.78 -0.10 2.83
CA VAL A 31 -5.36 -0.15 1.48
C VAL A 31 -6.81 -0.65 1.48
N ALA A 32 -7.14 -1.68 2.26
CA ALA A 32 -8.47 -2.30 2.28
C ALA A 32 -9.62 -1.32 2.59
N PRO A 33 -9.52 -0.43 3.60
CA PRO A 33 -10.52 0.62 3.84
C PRO A 33 -10.47 1.78 2.83
N GLY A 34 -9.51 1.79 1.88
CA GLY A 34 -9.40 2.81 0.83
C GLY A 34 -8.74 4.10 1.30
N GLN A 35 -7.78 4.00 2.21
CA GLN A 35 -7.05 5.16 2.72
C GLN A 35 -6.13 5.76 1.66
N ALA A 36 -5.82 7.05 1.83
CA ALA A 36 -4.91 7.75 0.96
C ALA A 36 -3.49 7.70 1.52
N TYR A 37 -2.54 7.46 0.65
CA TYR A 37 -1.14 7.30 0.95
C TYR A 37 -0.38 8.52 0.42
N ALA A 38 0.37 9.20 1.28
CA ALA A 38 1.17 10.36 0.92
C ALA A 38 2.62 10.15 1.32
N ARG A 39 3.53 10.44 0.38
CA ARG A 39 4.96 10.46 0.63
C ARG A 39 5.42 11.90 0.62
N GLU A 40 5.82 12.39 1.78
CA GLU A 40 6.38 13.71 1.95
C GLU A 40 7.90 13.64 2.02
N ALA A 41 8.56 14.54 1.32
CA ALA A 41 10.00 14.73 1.40
C ALA A 41 10.24 16.18 1.80
N ASN A 42 11.07 16.40 2.81
CA ASN A 42 11.69 17.70 3.05
C ASN A 42 13.21 17.57 2.95
N ASP A 43 13.92 18.70 3.03
CA ASP A 43 15.39 18.74 2.86
C ASP A 43 16.17 17.90 3.90
N ALA A 44 15.51 17.44 4.97
CA ALA A 44 16.13 16.69 6.07
C ALA A 44 15.67 15.22 6.17
N CYS A 45 14.43 14.91 5.80
CA CYS A 45 13.80 13.62 6.02
C CYS A 45 12.71 13.30 4.98
N PHE A 46 12.49 12.00 4.76
CA PHE A 46 11.27 11.49 4.14
C PHE A 46 10.30 11.06 5.22
N PHE A 47 9.02 11.41 5.07
CA PHE A 47 7.94 10.98 5.94
C PHE A 47 6.83 10.38 5.09
N VAL A 48 6.31 9.22 5.50
CA VAL A 48 5.16 8.61 4.86
C VAL A 48 3.98 8.67 5.80
N TRP A 49 2.85 9.11 5.25
CA TRP A 49 1.62 9.35 5.98
C TRP A 49 0.46 8.62 5.31
N VAL A 50 -0.36 7.98 6.12
CA VAL A 50 -1.62 7.37 5.67
C VAL A 50 -2.79 8.17 6.23
N TYR A 51 -3.62 8.70 5.34
CA TYR A 51 -4.80 9.51 5.64
C TYR A 51 -6.06 8.67 5.52
N PHE A 52 -6.85 8.68 6.59
CA PHE A 52 -8.12 7.97 6.62
C PHE A 52 -9.14 8.62 5.66
N GLY A 53 -9.95 7.80 4.98
CA GLY A 53 -10.95 8.28 4.01
C GLY A 53 -12.06 9.16 4.60
N ASP A 54 -12.10 9.31 5.93
CA ASP A 54 -12.99 10.20 6.68
C ASP A 54 -12.34 11.56 7.05
N GLY A 55 -11.12 11.83 6.58
CA GLY A 55 -10.40 13.07 6.85
C GLY A 55 -9.74 13.13 8.22
N ARG A 56 -9.69 12.02 8.98
CA ARG A 56 -8.92 11.95 10.23
C ARG A 56 -7.42 12.11 9.99
N PRO A 57 -6.69 12.63 11.01
CA PRO A 57 -5.26 12.91 10.90
C PRO A 57 -4.47 11.67 10.53
N ALA A 58 -3.38 11.89 9.80
CA ALA A 58 -2.56 10.81 9.28
C ALA A 58 -1.81 10.05 10.37
N GLU A 59 -1.67 8.75 10.16
CA GLU A 59 -0.68 7.93 10.86
C GLU A 59 0.65 7.99 10.09
N SER A 60 1.73 8.29 10.79
CA SER A 60 3.08 8.14 10.25
C SER A 60 3.38 6.66 10.08
N VAL A 61 3.92 6.29 8.93
CA VAL A 61 4.32 4.91 8.66
C VAL A 61 5.85 4.82 8.66
N GLY A 62 6.38 3.69 9.15
CA GLY A 62 7.81 3.43 9.16
C GLY A 62 8.39 3.23 7.76
N ASP A 63 9.70 3.43 7.61
CA ASP A 63 10.43 3.29 6.35
C ASP A 63 10.30 1.89 5.72
N ASP A 64 10.19 0.85 6.55
CA ASP A 64 10.00 -0.54 6.10
C ASP A 64 8.63 -0.73 5.44
N VAL A 65 7.59 -0.08 5.97
CA VAL A 65 6.23 -0.12 5.42
C VAL A 65 6.11 0.73 4.16
N ASP A 66 6.80 1.88 4.09
CA ASP A 66 6.97 2.64 2.84
C ASP A 66 7.61 1.75 1.76
N SER A 67 8.74 1.13 2.10
CA SER A 67 9.46 0.24 1.20
C SER A 67 8.60 -0.94 0.73
N ALA A 68 7.83 -1.55 1.64
CA ALA A 68 6.87 -2.60 1.30
C ALA A 68 5.78 -2.09 0.34
N THR A 69 5.26 -0.88 0.57
CA THR A 69 4.26 -0.24 -0.32
C THR A 69 4.83 -0.07 -1.73
N GLN A 70 6.05 0.47 -1.86
CA GLN A 70 6.71 0.63 -3.16
C GLN A 70 6.91 -0.72 -3.86
N VAL A 71 7.40 -1.73 -3.15
CA VAL A 71 7.58 -3.08 -3.69
C VAL A 71 6.26 -3.70 -4.16
N LEU A 72 5.16 -3.48 -3.43
CA LEU A 72 3.83 -3.95 -3.82
C LEU A 72 3.31 -3.24 -5.09
N ILE A 73 3.60 -1.95 -5.27
CA ILE A 73 3.27 -1.19 -6.48
C ILE A 73 4.11 -1.68 -7.66
N GLU A 74 5.44 -1.74 -7.50
CA GLU A 74 6.38 -2.18 -8.54
C GLU A 74 6.10 -3.59 -9.04
N ARG A 75 5.68 -4.49 -8.12
CA ARG A 75 5.33 -5.87 -8.45
C ARG A 75 3.88 -6.04 -8.92
N GLY A 76 3.10 -4.96 -8.99
CA GLY A 76 1.74 -4.96 -9.51
C GLY A 76 0.70 -5.59 -8.59
N TYR A 77 0.95 -5.65 -7.28
CA TYR A 77 -0.06 -6.02 -6.27
C TYR A 77 -0.93 -4.83 -5.88
N LEU A 78 -0.38 -3.62 -5.91
CA LEU A 78 -1.10 -2.38 -5.69
C LEU A 78 -1.04 -1.49 -6.93
N ALA A 79 -2.04 -0.64 -7.08
CA ALA A 79 -2.06 0.42 -8.08
C ALA A 79 -2.53 1.73 -7.46
N GLU A 80 -2.03 2.84 -7.96
CA GLU A 80 -2.55 4.17 -7.65
C GLU A 80 -3.82 4.42 -8.47
N ALA A 81 -4.97 4.54 -7.81
CA ALA A 81 -6.26 4.69 -8.49
C ALA A 81 -6.70 6.16 -8.62
N GLU A 82 -6.46 6.96 -7.59
CA GLU A 82 -6.93 8.34 -7.52
C GLU A 82 -5.88 9.22 -6.87
N ARG A 83 -5.52 10.32 -7.53
CA ARG A 83 -4.66 11.35 -6.96
C ARG A 83 -5.55 12.41 -6.32
N ILE A 84 -5.36 12.62 -5.02
CA ILE A 84 -6.03 13.64 -4.23
C ILE A 84 -5.03 14.70 -3.77
N THR A 85 -5.52 15.90 -3.48
CA THR A 85 -4.72 16.96 -2.86
C THR A 85 -5.20 17.15 -1.44
N LEU A 86 -4.29 16.97 -0.49
CA LEU A 86 -4.52 17.20 0.93
C LEU A 86 -3.91 18.55 1.32
N THR A 87 -4.31 19.08 2.48
CA THR A 87 -3.80 20.36 3.00
C THR A 87 -3.14 20.11 4.34
N ARG A 88 -1.89 20.56 4.50
CA ARG A 88 -1.16 20.50 5.78
C ARG A 88 -1.77 21.46 6.80
N ASP A 89 -1.40 21.31 8.06
CA ASP A 89 -1.79 22.24 9.13
C ASP A 89 -1.29 23.68 8.86
N CYS A 90 -0.16 23.84 8.16
CA CYS A 90 0.35 25.13 7.71
C CYS A 90 -0.40 25.73 6.51
N GLY A 91 -1.41 25.03 5.99
CA GLY A 91 -2.22 25.47 4.83
C GLY A 91 -1.64 25.12 3.47
N GLU A 92 -0.48 24.46 3.41
CA GLU A 92 0.13 24.08 2.14
C GLU A 92 -0.52 22.83 1.54
N PRO A 93 -0.85 22.82 0.23
CA PRO A 93 -1.35 21.64 -0.44
C PRO A 93 -0.22 20.64 -0.72
N PHE A 94 -0.51 19.35 -0.62
CA PHE A 94 0.41 18.27 -0.99
C PHE A 94 -0.34 17.09 -1.60
N PRO A 95 0.30 16.32 -2.51
CA PRO A 95 -0.36 15.21 -3.19
C PRO A 95 -0.42 13.97 -2.30
N ALA A 96 -1.54 13.24 -2.41
CA ALA A 96 -1.68 11.89 -1.89
C ALA A 96 -2.39 11.00 -2.93
N HIS A 97 -2.21 9.70 -2.81
CA HIS A 97 -2.73 8.72 -3.76
C HIS A 97 -3.54 7.67 -3.02
N ARG A 98 -4.77 7.42 -3.48
CA ARG A 98 -5.51 6.24 -3.03
C ARG A 98 -4.93 5.01 -3.71
N LEU A 99 -4.46 4.08 -2.90
CA LEU A 99 -4.01 2.78 -3.37
C LEU A 99 -5.19 1.81 -3.44
N VAL A 100 -5.17 0.94 -4.45
CA VAL A 100 -6.15 -0.13 -4.62
C VAL A 100 -5.45 -1.45 -4.88
N PHE A 101 -6.08 -2.54 -4.47
CA PHE A 101 -5.65 -3.87 -4.85
C PHE A 101 -5.85 -4.11 -6.34
N THR A 102 -4.82 -4.62 -7.00
CA THR A 102 -5.00 -5.33 -8.27
C THR A 102 -5.60 -6.72 -7.98
N PRO A 103 -6.05 -7.49 -9.00
CA PRO A 103 -6.49 -8.86 -8.77
C PRO A 103 -5.43 -9.73 -8.08
N ALA A 104 -4.15 -9.48 -8.38
CA ALA A 104 -3.01 -10.13 -7.71
C ALA A 104 -2.90 -9.71 -6.24
N GLY A 105 -3.04 -8.42 -5.96
CA GLY A 105 -3.06 -7.88 -4.60
C GLY A 105 -4.17 -8.45 -3.74
N SER A 106 -5.39 -8.56 -4.29
CA SER A 106 -6.52 -9.15 -3.58
C SER A 106 -6.27 -10.61 -3.20
N GLN A 107 -5.71 -11.40 -4.13
CA GLN A 107 -5.35 -12.81 -3.85
C GLN A 107 -4.28 -12.92 -2.77
N LEU A 108 -3.26 -12.06 -2.81
CA LEU A 108 -2.21 -12.04 -1.80
C LEU A 108 -2.75 -11.63 -0.43
N HIS A 109 -3.61 -10.62 -0.38
CA HIS A 109 -4.27 -10.18 0.86
C HIS A 109 -5.11 -11.33 1.46
N GLU A 110 -5.93 -12.00 0.66
CA GLU A 110 -6.70 -13.16 1.11
C GLU A 110 -5.83 -14.33 1.61
N GLN A 111 -4.66 -14.55 1.00
CA GLN A 111 -3.72 -15.59 1.46
C GLN A 111 -3.17 -15.24 2.84
N LEU A 112 -2.67 -14.01 3.02
CA LEU A 112 -2.08 -13.58 4.28
C LEU A 112 -3.09 -13.50 5.42
N SER A 113 -4.35 -13.11 5.15
CA SER A 113 -5.41 -13.06 6.16
C SER A 113 -5.88 -14.43 6.66
N LYS A 114 -5.53 -15.53 5.96
CA LYS A 114 -5.86 -16.90 6.38
C LYS A 114 -4.76 -17.56 7.21
N GLU A 115 -3.60 -16.92 7.30
CA GLU A 115 -2.45 -17.40 8.06
C GLU A 115 -2.44 -16.91 9.51
N ASP A 116 -3.30 -15.94 9.84
CA ASP A 116 -3.61 -15.46 11.19
C ASP A 116 -4.86 -16.16 11.75
#